data_AF-A0AAE0T740-F1
#
_entry.id   AF-A0AAE0T740-F1
#
_cell.length_a   1.000
_cell.length_b   1.000
_cell.length_c   1.000
_cell.angle_alpha   90.00
_cell.angle_beta   90.00
_cell.angle_gamma   90.00
#
_symmetry.space_group_name_H-M   'P 1'
#
loop_
_entity.id
_entity.type
_entity.pdbx_description
1 polymer ?
#
loop_
_entity_poly.entity_id
_entity_poly.type
_entity_poly.pdbx_seq_one_letter_code
_entity_poly.pdbx_strand_id
1 'polypeptide(L)'
;MIKKKQQTAPTITPYYETALGKAYFGDTLDIIKTIPDSSINLVLTSPPFALTSQKEYGNHQEQKYINWFLKFTAEFKRVLTNDGSFIVDLGGAYLPGHPVRSIYQYELLCKMVREQGYFLAQEFFHYNPARLPAPAEWVTVRRIRVKDSVNLVWWLSKTEYPKADNKQVLRPYTEAMKSLLKKGYIAKKRPSGHDITAKFNIDHGGAIPPNILELGNNESNSVYMMKSKQNGGKAHPARFPKRFAEFFIKFLTNEGDTVFEPFAGSNTTGYVAEQLQRKWIACELCEEYIKNIFECGWNIIYLNDDHPFKVKIFNDTESYFVKIIIYNVTHGGGSKRAANEYRIQIKEPLIDQEAGYKTLILGYYEALQVFAGWDASKHLGAPGYSASFQIRAENLEQAFISGFSPCNKGNEEIAIAFRPDFFVEYVRNLEILHAFGQSKQDFAILEEVTRTEVIPNAEIVQQVSILRREVLQTISKKQRDNSFRARVLRAYNYRCAFSGIQLRLVDAAHIVPVSYETSTDETSNGIALSSIHHKAYDKGLITFNEKYQIVFKDSEASSLQVLNLHGGLEKFIAELRPIIDVPPAISDRPNVAYIQTANQLRGWST
;
A
#
# COMPACT_ATOMS: atom_id res chain seq x y z
N MET A 1 -42.58 23.96 -9.79
CA MET A 1 -41.35 24.13 -8.99
C MET A 1 -41.02 22.82 -8.29
N ILE A 2 -40.16 21.99 -8.87
CA ILE A 2 -39.77 20.69 -8.30
C ILE A 2 -38.51 20.92 -7.46
N LYS A 3 -38.65 20.80 -6.13
CA LYS A 3 -37.52 20.86 -5.19
C LYS A 3 -36.61 19.66 -5.44
N LYS A 4 -35.38 19.92 -5.94
CA LYS A 4 -34.31 18.92 -5.98
C LYS A 4 -34.02 18.46 -4.55
N LYS A 5 -34.20 17.17 -4.27
CA LYS A 5 -33.66 16.52 -3.06
C LYS A 5 -32.14 16.69 -3.09
N GLN A 6 -31.59 17.39 -2.11
CA GLN A 6 -30.15 17.39 -1.84
C GLN A 6 -29.74 15.96 -1.49
N GLN A 7 -28.92 15.36 -2.33
CA GLN A 7 -28.19 14.13 -2.01
C GLN A 7 -27.20 14.48 -0.90
N THR A 8 -27.45 14.01 0.32
CA THR A 8 -26.50 14.09 1.43
C THR A 8 -25.28 13.24 1.11
N ALA A 9 -24.09 13.82 1.24
CA ALA A 9 -22.82 13.12 1.03
C ALA A 9 -22.71 11.88 1.94
N PRO A 10 -22.03 10.80 1.49
CA PRO A 10 -21.85 9.60 2.31
C PRO A 10 -21.13 9.94 3.62
N THR A 11 -21.70 9.53 4.74
CA THR A 11 -21.13 9.75 6.08
C THR A 11 -19.91 8.84 6.27
N ILE A 12 -18.71 9.40 6.36
CA ILE A 12 -17.49 8.64 6.65
C ILE A 12 -17.43 8.38 8.16
N THR A 13 -17.38 7.11 8.57
CA THR A 13 -17.30 6.70 9.97
C THR A 13 -15.83 6.52 10.40
N PRO A 14 -15.43 6.97 11.61
CA PRO A 14 -14.11 6.67 12.15
C PRO A 14 -13.87 5.17 12.29
N TYR A 15 -12.65 4.73 11.96
CA TYR A 15 -12.14 3.39 12.25
C TYR A 15 -11.99 3.17 13.76
N TYR A 16 -11.46 4.16 14.48
CA TYR A 16 -11.62 4.26 15.93
C TYR A 16 -11.64 5.73 16.35
N GLU A 17 -12.15 5.97 17.55
CA GLU A 17 -12.13 7.28 18.17
C GLU A 17 -11.75 7.21 19.65
N THR A 18 -11.28 8.33 20.16
CA THR A 18 -10.96 8.58 21.56
C THR A 18 -11.71 9.82 22.03
N ALA A 19 -11.43 10.30 23.25
CA ALA A 19 -12.03 11.53 23.73
C ALA A 19 -11.62 12.75 22.89
N LEU A 20 -10.42 12.75 22.31
CA LEU A 20 -9.86 13.90 21.62
C LEU A 20 -9.63 13.69 20.11
N GLY A 21 -9.80 12.49 19.56
CA GLY A 21 -9.56 12.33 18.13
C GLY A 21 -10.14 11.10 17.47
N LYS A 22 -9.95 11.06 16.15
CA LYS A 22 -10.58 10.09 15.25
C LYS A 22 -9.58 9.61 14.21
N ALA A 23 -9.44 8.30 14.08
CA ALA A 23 -8.72 7.68 12.98
C ALA A 23 -9.72 7.19 11.94
N TYR A 24 -9.42 7.38 10.67
CA TYR A 24 -10.24 6.96 9.55
C TYR A 24 -9.44 6.00 8.66
N PHE A 25 -10.12 4.99 8.17
CA PHE A 25 -9.58 4.05 7.19
C PHE A 25 -10.08 4.45 5.79
N GLY A 26 -9.16 4.64 4.85
CA GLY A 26 -9.49 5.01 3.46
C GLY A 26 -8.52 6.03 2.86
N ASP A 27 -8.82 6.44 1.61
CA ASP A 27 -8.02 7.44 0.91
C ASP A 27 -8.17 8.81 1.58
N THR A 28 -7.04 9.36 2.03
CA THR A 28 -6.93 10.69 2.61
C THR A 28 -7.53 11.77 1.71
N LEU A 29 -7.43 11.67 0.38
CA LEU A 29 -8.03 12.65 -0.54
C LEU A 29 -9.57 12.63 -0.52
N ASP A 30 -10.18 11.54 -0.10
CA ASP A 30 -11.63 11.46 0.05
C ASP A 30 -12.06 11.88 1.45
N ILE A 31 -11.32 11.44 2.47
CA ILE A 31 -11.60 11.79 3.86
C ILE A 31 -11.41 13.30 4.10
N ILE A 32 -10.35 13.91 3.57
CA ILE A 32 -10.04 15.33 3.79
C ILE A 32 -11.12 16.26 3.25
N LYS A 33 -11.89 15.85 2.22
CA LYS A 33 -13.02 16.64 1.68
C LYS A 33 -14.14 16.82 2.69
N THR A 34 -14.23 15.94 3.70
CA THR A 34 -15.18 16.06 4.81
C THR A 34 -14.70 16.99 5.92
N ILE A 35 -13.41 17.34 5.91
CA ILE A 35 -12.81 18.26 6.87
C ILE A 35 -13.11 19.70 6.43
N PRO A 36 -13.70 20.55 7.28
CA PRO A 36 -13.99 21.93 6.96
C PRO A 36 -12.73 22.74 6.56
N ASP A 37 -12.95 23.79 5.77
CA ASP A 37 -11.89 24.76 5.46
C ASP A 37 -11.41 25.43 6.75
N SER A 38 -10.10 25.70 6.83
CA SER A 38 -9.49 26.45 7.93
C SER A 38 -9.82 25.93 9.34
N SER A 39 -9.86 24.60 9.52
CA SER A 39 -10.16 23.94 10.80
C SER A 39 -8.98 23.18 11.42
N ILE A 40 -7.85 23.05 10.72
CA ILE A 40 -6.67 22.31 11.17
C ILE A 40 -5.55 23.27 11.52
N ASN A 41 -4.96 23.16 12.71
CA ASN A 41 -3.87 24.02 13.16
C ASN A 41 -2.49 23.49 12.71
N LEU A 42 -2.35 22.15 12.68
CA LEU A 42 -1.10 21.50 12.28
C LEU A 42 -1.40 20.29 11.41
N VAL A 43 -0.86 20.26 10.20
CA VAL A 43 -0.66 19.02 9.45
C VAL A 43 0.74 18.54 9.73
N LEU A 44 0.90 17.33 10.29
CA LEU A 44 2.20 16.73 10.58
C LEU A 44 2.24 15.37 9.89
N THR A 45 3.27 15.11 9.08
CA THR A 45 3.34 13.84 8.36
C THR A 45 4.74 13.46 7.88
N SER A 46 4.91 12.18 7.56
CA SER A 46 6.04 11.58 6.85
C SER A 46 5.47 10.69 5.75
N PRO A 47 5.27 11.19 4.52
CA PRO A 47 4.61 10.42 3.48
C PRO A 47 5.40 9.17 3.08
N PRO A 48 4.74 8.17 2.46
CA PRO A 48 5.44 7.03 1.88
C PRO A 48 6.53 7.51 0.90
N PHE A 49 7.70 6.86 0.93
CA PHE A 49 8.85 7.28 0.11
C PHE A 49 8.67 6.92 -1.37
N ALA A 50 9.16 7.77 -2.26
CA ALA A 50 9.01 7.65 -3.71
C ALA A 50 9.66 6.41 -4.38
N LEU A 51 10.48 5.64 -3.67
CA LEU A 51 11.50 4.77 -4.30
C LEU A 51 11.46 3.28 -3.87
N THR A 52 10.28 2.75 -3.54
CA THR A 52 10.08 1.32 -3.23
C THR A 52 9.81 0.43 -4.45
N SER A 53 9.84 0.94 -5.69
CA SER A 53 9.71 0.13 -6.92
C SER A 53 10.88 0.28 -7.88
N GLN A 54 11.43 -0.83 -8.39
CA GLN A 54 12.56 -0.87 -9.33
C GLN A 54 12.21 -0.53 -10.81
N LYS A 55 13.07 0.34 -11.40
CA LYS A 55 13.47 0.60 -12.84
C LYS A 55 12.42 1.26 -13.79
N GLU A 56 12.71 2.11 -14.79
CA GLU A 56 13.90 2.59 -15.55
C GLU A 56 13.96 4.15 -15.64
N TYR A 57 15.19 4.71 -15.69
CA TYR A 57 15.60 6.11 -15.98
C TYR A 57 14.94 7.29 -15.23
N GLY A 58 15.82 8.15 -14.69
CA GLY A 58 15.54 9.25 -13.77
C GLY A 58 14.62 10.37 -14.30
N ASN A 59 14.04 11.11 -13.35
CA ASN A 59 13.06 12.22 -13.43
C ASN A 59 11.58 11.82 -13.43
N HIS A 60 11.14 10.76 -14.12
CA HIS A 60 9.70 10.49 -14.23
C HIS A 60 9.03 9.98 -12.94
N GLN A 61 9.74 9.20 -12.11
CA GLN A 61 9.20 8.73 -10.82
C GLN A 61 9.15 9.86 -9.79
N GLU A 62 10.18 10.71 -9.75
CA GLU A 62 10.24 11.89 -8.88
C GLU A 62 9.12 12.87 -9.22
N GLN A 63 8.95 13.21 -10.50
CA GLN A 63 7.88 14.09 -10.93
C GLN A 63 6.48 13.52 -10.69
N LYS A 64 6.29 12.19 -10.86
CA LYS A 64 5.03 11.51 -10.51
C LYS A 64 4.75 11.60 -9.01
N TYR A 65 5.76 11.36 -8.17
CA TYR A 65 5.65 11.50 -6.73
C TYR A 65 5.30 12.93 -6.32
N ILE A 66 6.02 13.90 -6.88
CA ILE A 66 5.76 15.32 -6.64
C ILE A 66 4.33 15.68 -7.02
N ASN A 67 3.90 15.33 -8.25
CA ASN A 67 2.54 15.62 -8.72
C ASN A 67 1.47 14.89 -7.90
N TRP A 68 1.75 13.68 -7.42
CA TRP A 68 0.87 12.95 -6.52
C TRP A 68 0.73 13.67 -5.18
N PHE A 69 1.85 14.00 -4.54
CA PHE A 69 1.86 14.66 -3.23
C PHE A 69 1.25 16.06 -3.27
N LEU A 70 1.46 16.79 -4.38
CA LEU A 70 0.88 18.12 -4.57
C LEU A 70 -0.66 18.13 -4.52
N LYS A 71 -1.33 17.01 -4.86
CA LYS A 71 -2.79 16.90 -4.69
C LYS A 71 -3.21 16.99 -3.23
N PHE A 72 -2.44 16.35 -2.35
CA PHE A 72 -2.70 16.39 -0.91
C PHE A 72 -2.36 17.75 -0.33
N THR A 73 -1.22 18.34 -0.72
CA THR A 73 -0.80 19.63 -0.17
C THR A 73 -1.71 20.78 -0.57
N ALA A 74 -2.42 20.67 -1.70
CA ALA A 74 -3.50 21.61 -2.04
C ALA A 74 -4.65 21.53 -1.01
N GLU A 75 -5.10 20.33 -0.68
CA GLU A 75 -6.15 20.11 0.33
C GLU A 75 -5.66 20.47 1.74
N PHE A 76 -4.40 20.18 2.08
CA PHE A 76 -3.80 20.59 3.35
C PHE A 76 -3.87 22.12 3.50
N LYS A 77 -3.57 22.87 2.43
CA LYS A 77 -3.64 24.33 2.46
C LYS A 77 -5.07 24.83 2.69
N ARG A 78 -6.06 24.14 2.10
CA ARG A 78 -7.48 24.45 2.29
C ARG A 78 -7.88 24.29 3.76
N VAL A 79 -7.59 23.13 4.36
CA VAL A 79 -8.02 22.81 5.74
C VAL A 79 -7.20 23.52 6.81
N LEU A 80 -5.99 23.99 6.53
CA LEU A 80 -5.16 24.72 7.49
C LEU A 80 -5.81 26.06 7.91
N THR A 81 -5.78 26.40 9.19
CA THR A 81 -6.09 27.74 9.70
C THR A 81 -5.11 28.78 9.11
N ASN A 82 -5.45 30.07 9.16
CA ASN A 82 -4.57 31.12 8.61
C ASN A 82 -3.19 31.16 9.29
N ASP A 83 -3.14 30.84 10.58
CA ASP A 83 -1.93 30.69 11.38
C ASP A 83 -1.42 29.23 11.44
N GLY A 84 -2.00 28.35 10.64
CA GLY A 84 -1.70 26.92 10.65
C GLY A 84 -0.39 26.55 9.97
N SER A 85 0.22 25.47 10.46
CA SER A 85 1.51 24.96 9.99
C SER A 85 1.39 23.59 9.31
N PHE A 86 2.25 23.34 8.34
CA PHE A 86 2.45 22.05 7.70
C PHE A 86 3.89 21.59 7.89
N ILE A 87 4.08 20.48 8.60
CA ILE A 87 5.36 19.80 8.77
C ILE A 87 5.37 18.54 7.93
N VAL A 88 6.37 18.43 7.06
CA VAL A 88 6.62 17.23 6.25
C VAL A 88 8.04 16.74 6.45
N ASP A 89 8.19 15.51 6.95
CA ASP A 89 9.48 14.80 7.01
C ASP A 89 9.71 14.01 5.72
N LEU A 90 10.80 14.30 5.02
CA LEU A 90 11.17 13.64 3.78
C LEU A 90 12.55 12.97 3.92
N GLY A 91 12.59 11.71 3.53
CA GLY A 91 13.79 10.89 3.49
C GLY A 91 14.51 11.02 2.16
N GLY A 92 15.81 11.27 2.22
CA GLY A 92 16.62 11.36 1.02
C GLY A 92 16.81 10.00 0.35
N ALA A 93 17.20 10.03 -0.93
CA ALA A 93 17.47 8.81 -1.66
C ALA A 93 18.55 8.98 -2.72
N TYR A 94 19.13 7.85 -3.13
CA TYR A 94 20.06 7.77 -4.25
C TYR A 94 19.34 7.33 -5.51
N LEU A 95 19.78 7.83 -6.66
CA LEU A 95 19.33 7.34 -7.95
C LEU A 95 19.73 5.86 -8.12
N PRO A 96 18.85 5.00 -8.65
CA PRO A 96 19.13 3.58 -8.80
C PRO A 96 20.44 3.32 -9.57
N GLY A 97 21.36 2.55 -8.96
CA GLY A 97 22.64 2.18 -9.59
C GLY A 97 23.71 3.29 -9.59
N HIS A 98 23.42 4.48 -9.08
CA HIS A 98 24.35 5.61 -9.10
C HIS A 98 24.61 6.18 -7.69
N PRO A 99 25.83 6.64 -7.37
CA PRO A 99 26.14 7.33 -6.11
C PRO A 99 25.72 8.82 -6.15
N VAL A 100 24.62 9.12 -6.85
CA VAL A 100 24.05 10.46 -7.05
C VAL A 100 22.73 10.56 -6.28
N ARG A 101 22.49 11.68 -5.61
CA ARG A 101 21.29 11.93 -4.82
C ARG A 101 20.14 12.36 -5.72
N SER A 102 18.94 11.88 -5.41
CA SER A 102 17.70 12.48 -5.88
C SER A 102 17.51 13.85 -5.22
N ILE A 103 16.94 14.80 -5.97
CA ILE A 103 16.63 16.15 -5.48
C ILE A 103 15.12 16.39 -5.30
N TYR A 104 14.29 15.35 -5.42
CA TYR A 104 12.82 15.45 -5.40
C TYR A 104 12.27 16.26 -4.22
N GLN A 105 12.93 16.20 -3.06
CA GLN A 105 12.54 16.90 -1.83
C GLN A 105 12.61 18.42 -1.98
N TYR A 106 13.60 18.90 -2.73
CA TYR A 106 13.82 20.32 -3.00
C TYR A 106 12.91 20.81 -4.14
N GLU A 107 12.68 19.97 -5.14
CA GLU A 107 11.72 20.28 -6.21
C GLU A 107 10.30 20.36 -5.66
N LEU A 108 9.92 19.43 -4.79
CA LEU A 108 8.64 19.44 -4.10
C LEU A 108 8.45 20.72 -3.27
N LEU A 109 9.47 21.10 -2.49
CA LEU A 109 9.48 22.37 -1.75
C LEU A 109 9.27 23.57 -2.68
N CYS A 110 10.04 23.67 -3.76
CA CYS A 110 9.93 24.77 -4.72
C CYS A 110 8.52 24.86 -5.29
N LYS A 111 7.89 23.72 -5.62
CA LYS A 111 6.54 23.67 -6.19
C LYS A 111 5.47 24.05 -5.16
N MET A 112 5.57 23.56 -3.93
CA MET A 112 4.63 23.98 -2.86
C MET A 112 4.70 25.50 -2.60
N VAL A 113 5.89 26.09 -2.60
CA VAL A 113 6.06 27.54 -2.39
C VAL A 113 5.61 28.34 -3.61
N ARG A 114 6.12 28.02 -4.79
CA ARG A 114 5.92 28.86 -6.00
C ARG A 114 4.58 28.64 -6.69
N GLU A 115 4.06 27.41 -6.67
CA GLU A 115 2.84 27.05 -7.41
C GLU A 115 1.61 27.01 -6.49
N GLN A 116 1.77 26.53 -5.25
CA GLN A 116 0.67 26.46 -4.28
C GLN A 116 0.67 27.60 -3.27
N GLY A 117 1.68 28.47 -3.29
CA GLY A 117 1.75 29.67 -2.45
C GLY A 117 1.93 29.39 -0.95
N TYR A 118 2.57 28.29 -0.57
CA TYR A 118 3.02 28.09 0.80
C TYR A 118 4.18 29.04 1.13
N PHE A 119 4.34 29.36 2.41
CA PHE A 119 5.54 30.04 2.92
C PHE A 119 6.42 29.01 3.64
N LEU A 120 7.70 28.92 3.27
CA LEU A 120 8.69 28.19 4.05
C LEU A 120 9.04 29.03 5.27
N ALA A 121 8.56 28.64 6.44
CA ALA A 121 8.84 29.31 7.70
C ALA A 121 10.25 29.00 8.19
N GLN A 122 10.66 27.72 8.14
CA GLN A 122 12.03 27.30 8.43
C GLN A 122 12.30 25.88 7.90
N GLU A 123 13.52 25.60 7.50
CA GLU A 123 14.01 24.23 7.35
C GLU A 123 14.46 23.63 8.68
N PHE A 124 14.08 22.37 8.90
CA PHE A 124 14.56 21.53 9.99
C PHE A 124 15.27 20.29 9.43
N PHE A 125 16.17 19.73 10.24
CA PHE A 125 16.91 18.52 9.90
C PHE A 125 16.70 17.47 10.98
N HIS A 126 16.14 16.33 10.63
CA HIS A 126 16.03 15.20 11.54
C HIS A 126 17.27 14.31 11.39
N TYR A 127 18.21 14.45 12.32
CA TYR A 127 19.37 13.59 12.41
C TYR A 127 19.05 12.34 13.24
N ASN A 128 19.09 11.18 12.59
CA ASN A 128 18.89 9.88 13.21
C ASN A 128 20.25 9.16 13.39
N PRO A 129 20.88 9.25 14.57
CA PRO A 129 22.17 8.60 14.81
C PRO A 129 22.10 7.07 14.68
N ALA A 130 20.92 6.48 14.90
CA ALA A 130 20.67 5.05 14.86
C ALA A 130 20.39 4.47 13.46
N ARG A 131 20.41 5.29 12.38
CA ARG A 131 20.17 4.76 11.02
C ARG A 131 21.22 3.69 10.66
N LEU A 132 20.90 2.73 9.80
CA LEU A 132 21.91 1.79 9.30
C LEU A 132 22.81 2.46 8.25
N PRO A 133 24.06 1.99 8.05
CA PRO A 133 24.95 2.49 7.01
C PRO A 133 24.49 2.05 5.61
N ALA A 134 23.44 2.70 5.11
CA ALA A 134 22.84 2.47 3.80
C ALA A 134 22.98 3.70 2.88
N PRO A 135 23.03 3.52 1.54
CA PRO A 135 23.09 2.25 0.82
C PRO A 135 24.46 1.55 0.99
N ALA A 136 24.44 0.25 1.28
CA ALA A 136 25.66 -0.52 1.59
C ALA A 136 26.71 -0.43 0.47
N GLU A 137 26.30 -0.48 -0.79
CA GLU A 137 27.18 -0.37 -1.95
C GLU A 137 28.07 0.90 -1.90
N TRP A 138 27.50 2.05 -1.53
CA TRP A 138 28.22 3.33 -1.52
C TRP A 138 28.93 3.61 -0.20
N VAL A 139 28.36 3.15 0.92
CA VAL A 139 28.84 3.48 2.27
C VAL A 139 29.80 2.43 2.81
N THR A 140 29.47 1.14 2.73
CA THR A 140 30.26 0.07 3.37
C THR A 140 31.14 -0.70 2.39
N VAL A 141 30.69 -0.90 1.15
CA VAL A 141 31.42 -1.65 0.11
C VAL A 141 32.45 -0.75 -0.56
N ARG A 142 32.02 0.26 -1.33
CA ARG A 142 32.94 1.16 -2.05
C ARG A 142 33.54 2.27 -1.19
N ARG A 143 32.89 2.60 -0.07
CA ARG A 143 33.31 3.66 0.88
C ARG A 143 33.52 5.03 0.23
N ILE A 144 32.67 5.37 -0.72
CA ILE A 144 32.71 6.64 -1.47
C ILE A 144 31.66 7.66 -1.00
N ARG A 145 30.80 7.27 -0.04
CA ARG A 145 29.79 8.13 0.61
C ARG A 145 29.78 7.88 2.11
N VAL A 146 29.36 8.90 2.87
CA VAL A 146 29.10 8.78 4.31
C VAL A 146 27.67 8.31 4.56
N LYS A 147 27.42 7.89 5.80
CA LYS A 147 26.12 7.42 6.27
C LYS A 147 25.03 8.50 6.11
N ASP A 148 24.02 8.23 5.30
CA ASP A 148 22.88 9.14 5.08
C ASP A 148 21.91 9.15 6.28
N SER A 149 22.25 9.92 7.31
CA SER A 149 21.56 9.89 8.61
C SER A 149 20.57 11.03 8.83
N VAL A 150 20.33 11.88 7.83
CA VAL A 150 19.57 13.11 7.98
C VAL A 150 18.38 13.11 7.02
N ASN A 151 17.18 13.33 7.56
CA ASN A 151 16.00 13.67 6.76
C ASN A 151 15.81 15.19 6.71
N LEU A 152 15.23 15.66 5.61
CA LEU A 152 14.84 17.05 5.43
C LEU A 152 13.41 17.23 5.93
N VAL A 153 13.22 18.20 6.82
CA VAL A 153 11.91 18.50 7.39
C VAL A 153 11.55 19.93 7.01
N TRP A 154 10.49 20.10 6.24
CA TRP A 154 10.05 21.42 5.83
C TRP A 154 8.95 21.91 6.76
N TRP A 155 9.16 23.04 7.43
CA TRP A 155 8.09 23.78 8.09
C TRP A 155 7.51 24.81 7.13
N LEU A 156 6.35 24.45 6.59
CA LEU A 156 5.56 25.27 5.68
C LEU A 156 4.39 25.89 6.44
N SER A 157 3.86 26.98 5.92
CA SER A 157 2.78 27.74 6.55
C SER A 157 1.84 28.32 5.51
N LYS A 158 0.58 28.51 5.91
CA LYS A 158 -0.47 29.07 5.03
C LYS A 158 -0.26 30.57 4.78
N THR A 159 0.30 31.27 5.76
CA THR A 159 0.64 32.71 5.73
C THR A 159 2.05 32.93 6.27
N GLU A 160 2.57 34.15 6.17
CA GLU A 160 3.92 34.54 6.63
C GLU A 160 4.09 34.43 8.16
N TYR A 161 2.99 34.37 8.90
CA TYR A 161 2.96 34.42 10.36
C TYR A 161 2.24 33.19 10.93
N PRO A 162 2.79 31.97 10.77
CA PRO A 162 2.25 30.81 11.45
C PRO A 162 2.37 30.96 12.96
N LYS A 163 1.45 30.33 13.69
CA LYS A 163 1.52 30.17 15.12
C LYS A 163 2.78 29.37 15.50
N ALA A 164 3.59 29.94 16.40
CA ALA A 164 4.78 29.29 16.93
C ALA A 164 5.16 29.85 18.30
N ASP A 165 5.54 29.01 19.25
CA ASP A 165 6.05 29.40 20.58
C ASP A 165 7.27 28.56 20.99
N ASN A 166 8.47 29.09 20.76
CA ASN A 166 9.71 28.35 21.05
C ASN A 166 9.97 28.16 22.56
N LYS A 167 9.21 28.85 23.43
CA LYS A 167 9.28 28.64 24.89
C LYS A 167 8.78 27.25 25.28
N GLN A 168 7.91 26.65 24.47
CA GLN A 168 7.37 25.30 24.68
C GLN A 168 8.39 24.19 24.38
N VAL A 169 9.52 24.51 23.76
CA VAL A 169 10.51 23.53 23.27
C VAL A 169 11.95 23.87 23.66
N LEU A 170 12.14 24.65 24.73
CA LEU A 170 13.47 24.96 25.25
C LEU A 170 14.23 23.70 25.67
N ARG A 171 15.54 23.70 25.44
CA ARG A 171 16.47 22.68 25.97
C ARG A 171 17.01 23.14 27.33
N PRO A 172 17.31 22.21 28.25
CA PRO A 172 18.02 22.57 29.47
C PRO A 172 19.34 23.29 29.15
N TYR A 173 19.67 24.31 29.95
CA TYR A 173 20.97 24.96 29.84
C TYR A 173 22.12 23.99 30.10
N THR A 174 23.25 24.24 29.42
CA THR A 174 24.52 23.57 29.73
C THR A 174 25.05 24.03 31.08
N GLU A 175 25.90 23.23 31.74
CA GLU A 175 26.53 23.62 33.00
C GLU A 175 27.36 24.90 32.88
N ALA A 176 27.98 25.13 31.72
CA ALA A 176 28.68 26.37 31.41
C ALA A 176 27.73 27.59 31.43
N MET A 177 26.55 27.47 30.83
CA MET A 177 25.56 28.54 30.81
C MET A 177 24.96 28.78 32.21
N LYS A 178 24.65 27.71 32.96
CA LYS A 178 24.21 27.85 34.37
C LYS A 178 25.26 28.56 35.23
N SER A 179 26.53 28.21 35.05
CA SER A 179 27.65 28.86 35.73
C SER A 179 27.78 30.33 35.34
N LEU A 180 27.57 30.66 34.07
CA LEU A 180 27.56 32.04 33.57
C LEU A 180 26.44 32.87 34.21
N LEU A 181 25.21 32.33 34.23
CA LEU A 181 24.06 32.99 34.85
C LEU A 181 24.28 33.23 36.35
N LYS A 182 24.91 32.27 37.05
CA LYS A 182 25.25 32.42 38.47
C LYS A 182 26.34 33.47 38.73
N LYS A 183 27.37 33.51 37.88
CA LYS A 183 28.51 34.43 38.05
C LYS A 183 28.23 35.84 37.53
N GLY A 184 27.21 35.98 36.69
CA GLY A 184 26.99 37.18 35.91
C GLY A 184 27.93 37.27 34.71
N TYR A 185 27.39 37.81 33.62
CA TYR A 185 28.09 38.15 32.40
C TYR A 185 28.37 39.64 32.39
N ILE A 186 29.65 39.99 32.22
CA ILE A 186 30.08 41.37 31.99
C ILE A 186 30.01 41.63 30.49
N ALA A 187 29.21 42.63 30.12
CA ALA A 187 29.04 43.05 28.74
C ALA A 187 30.41 43.39 28.12
N LYS A 188 30.68 42.83 26.94
CA LYS A 188 31.92 43.10 26.20
C LYS A 188 31.69 42.98 24.70
N LYS A 189 32.35 43.86 23.96
CA LYS A 189 32.39 43.79 22.51
C LYS A 189 33.30 42.64 22.08
N ARG A 190 32.78 41.72 21.25
CA ARG A 190 33.60 40.63 20.71
C ARG A 190 34.51 41.15 19.59
N PRO A 191 35.63 40.47 19.30
CA PRO A 191 36.47 40.77 18.12
C PRO A 191 35.68 40.74 16.80
N SER A 192 34.59 39.98 16.73
CA SER A 192 33.66 39.95 15.59
C SER A 192 32.78 41.19 15.47
N GLY A 193 32.94 42.20 16.33
CA GLY A 193 32.15 43.43 16.34
C GLY A 193 30.79 43.33 17.02
N HIS A 194 30.34 42.12 17.37
CA HIS A 194 29.07 41.90 18.08
C HIS A 194 29.14 42.42 19.53
N ASP A 195 28.17 43.26 19.90
CA ASP A 195 28.05 43.81 21.24
C ASP A 195 27.17 42.91 22.11
N ILE A 196 27.78 42.23 23.08
CA ILE A 196 27.03 41.40 24.01
C ILE A 196 26.67 42.23 25.23
N THR A 197 25.39 42.59 25.29
CA THR A 197 24.82 43.37 26.39
C THR A 197 24.65 42.55 27.68
N ALA A 198 24.39 43.24 28.79
CA ALA A 198 24.09 42.61 30.07
C ALA A 198 22.80 41.75 30.08
N LYS A 199 22.00 41.76 28.99
CA LYS A 199 20.80 40.93 28.83
C LYS A 199 21.10 39.43 28.83
N PHE A 200 22.36 39.03 28.64
CA PHE A 200 22.80 37.64 28.80
C PHE A 200 22.70 37.10 30.25
N ASN A 201 22.41 37.98 31.22
CA ASN A 201 22.13 37.59 32.61
C ASN A 201 20.68 37.15 32.85
N ILE A 202 19.79 37.32 31.88
CA ILE A 202 18.39 36.98 32.04
C ILE A 202 18.22 35.48 31.84
N ASP A 203 17.70 34.80 32.85
CA ASP A 203 17.29 33.39 32.76
C ASP A 203 15.93 33.31 32.06
N HIS A 204 15.88 32.62 30.92
CA HIS A 204 14.67 32.39 30.13
C HIS A 204 14.11 30.98 30.28
N GLY A 205 14.58 30.21 31.27
CA GLY A 205 14.14 28.84 31.57
C GLY A 205 14.80 27.75 30.72
N GLY A 206 15.63 28.12 29.74
CA GLY A 206 16.34 27.18 28.88
C GLY A 206 16.93 27.79 27.62
N ALA A 207 17.67 26.99 26.87
CA ALA A 207 18.27 27.36 25.60
C ALA A 207 17.30 27.10 24.44
N ILE A 208 17.19 28.06 23.53
CA ILE A 208 16.43 27.90 22.28
C ILE A 208 17.07 26.75 21.48
N PRO A 209 16.30 25.74 21.03
CA PRO A 209 16.84 24.63 20.25
C PRO A 209 17.29 25.10 18.85
N PRO A 210 18.35 24.49 18.28
CA PRO A 210 18.67 24.66 16.86
C PRO A 210 17.64 23.93 15.99
N ASN A 211 17.67 24.21 14.69
CA ASN A 211 16.84 23.54 13.68
C ASN A 211 17.33 22.11 13.31
N ILE A 212 18.22 21.52 14.11
CA ILE A 212 18.65 20.12 14.00
C ILE A 212 18.08 19.33 15.17
N LEU A 213 17.24 18.36 14.85
CA LEU A 213 16.61 17.43 15.77
C LEU A 213 17.40 16.11 15.78
N GLU A 214 18.23 15.91 16.78
CA GLU A 214 18.94 14.65 16.99
C GLU A 214 18.04 13.65 17.73
N LEU A 215 17.38 12.78 16.95
CA LEU A 215 16.37 11.85 17.45
C LEU A 215 16.58 10.47 16.81
N GLY A 216 17.00 9.50 17.63
CA GLY A 216 17.10 8.09 17.21
C GLY A 216 15.73 7.42 17.11
N ASN A 217 15.60 6.45 16.21
CA ASN A 217 14.39 5.62 16.09
C ASN A 217 14.57 4.23 16.72
N ASN A 218 15.10 4.21 17.94
CA ASN A 218 15.59 3.03 18.65
C ASN A 218 14.71 2.67 19.87
N GLU A 219 13.47 3.17 19.93
CA GLU A 219 12.52 2.90 21.01
C GLU A 219 11.94 1.47 20.92
N SER A 220 12.73 0.46 21.33
CA SER A 220 12.38 -0.97 21.24
C SER A 220 11.44 -1.49 22.33
N ASN A 221 11.24 -0.70 23.39
CA ASN A 221 10.52 -1.06 24.62
C ASN A 221 9.24 -0.22 24.85
N SER A 222 8.75 0.49 23.84
CA SER A 222 7.47 1.21 24.00
C SER A 222 6.29 0.24 24.18
N VAL A 223 5.23 0.68 24.86
CA VAL A 223 3.99 -0.12 25.03
C VAL A 223 3.46 -0.62 23.68
N TYR A 224 3.54 0.20 22.63
CA TYR A 224 3.23 -0.22 21.26
C TYR A 224 4.12 -1.37 20.78
N MET A 225 5.45 -1.25 20.88
CA MET A 225 6.37 -2.32 20.45
C MET A 225 6.19 -3.60 21.25
N MET A 226 5.92 -3.49 22.55
CA MET A 226 5.64 -4.63 23.43
C MET A 226 4.32 -5.30 23.06
N LYS A 227 3.24 -4.53 22.89
CA LYS A 227 1.92 -5.04 22.48
C LYS A 227 1.96 -5.63 21.06
N SER A 228 2.64 -5.00 20.09
CA SER A 228 2.81 -5.57 18.75
C SER A 228 3.53 -6.93 18.82
N LYS A 229 4.61 -7.04 19.62
CA LYS A 229 5.33 -8.31 19.84
C LYS A 229 4.49 -9.37 20.61
N GLN A 230 3.68 -8.93 21.57
CA GLN A 230 2.78 -9.79 22.34
C GLN A 230 1.66 -10.33 21.45
N ASN A 231 1.10 -9.49 20.59
CA ASN A 231 0.00 -9.81 19.66
C ASN A 231 0.49 -10.42 18.33
N GLY A 232 1.74 -10.84 18.22
CA GLY A 232 2.27 -11.54 17.03
C GLY A 232 2.50 -10.67 15.77
N GLY A 233 2.20 -9.37 15.83
CA GLY A 233 2.34 -8.40 14.74
C GLY A 233 3.75 -7.80 14.62
N LYS A 234 4.12 -7.34 13.42
CA LYS A 234 5.30 -6.50 13.22
C LYS A 234 4.91 -5.04 13.45
N ALA A 235 5.77 -4.32 14.17
CA ALA A 235 5.63 -2.88 14.30
C ALA A 235 5.75 -2.21 12.92
N HIS A 236 5.03 -1.12 12.70
CA HIS A 236 5.08 -0.39 11.43
C HIS A 236 6.54 -0.08 11.03
N PRO A 237 6.96 -0.38 9.79
CA PRO A 237 8.38 -0.44 9.41
C PRO A 237 9.06 0.94 9.35
N ALA A 238 8.28 2.01 9.15
CA ALA A 238 8.78 3.36 8.96
C ALA A 238 8.05 4.37 9.85
N ARG A 239 8.19 4.24 11.17
CA ARG A 239 7.65 5.20 12.15
C ARG A 239 8.65 6.33 12.40
N PHE A 240 8.22 7.58 12.54
CA PHE A 240 9.08 8.59 13.16
C PHE A 240 9.03 8.51 14.70
N PRO A 241 10.06 9.00 15.41
CA PRO A 241 10.09 8.99 16.88
C PRO A 241 8.97 9.83 17.51
N LYS A 242 8.43 9.43 18.66
CA LYS A 242 7.40 10.22 19.38
C LYS A 242 7.85 11.65 19.66
N ARG A 243 9.12 11.82 20.06
CA ARG A 243 9.72 13.13 20.36
C ARG A 243 9.76 14.06 19.14
N PHE A 244 9.74 13.50 17.94
CA PHE A 244 9.64 14.29 16.71
C PHE A 244 8.28 14.96 16.62
N ALA A 245 7.19 14.18 16.75
CA ALA A 245 5.84 14.72 16.78
C ALA A 245 5.62 15.65 17.98
N GLU A 246 6.11 15.28 19.16
CA GLU A 246 5.99 16.08 20.38
C GLU A 246 6.60 17.47 20.22
N PHE A 247 7.77 17.57 19.59
CA PHE A 247 8.43 18.85 19.34
C PHE A 247 7.54 19.79 18.52
N PHE A 248 7.05 19.34 17.37
CA PHE A 248 6.26 20.20 16.49
C PHE A 248 4.86 20.48 17.03
N ILE A 249 4.22 19.52 17.71
CA ILE A 249 2.91 19.74 18.34
C ILE A 249 3.03 20.80 19.45
N LYS A 250 4.04 20.70 20.33
CA LYS A 250 4.28 21.72 21.38
C LYS A 250 4.64 23.08 20.79
N PHE A 251 5.48 23.09 19.75
CA PHE A 251 5.98 24.33 19.18
C PHE A 251 4.92 25.10 18.39
N LEU A 252 4.01 24.40 17.70
CA LEU A 252 3.14 24.98 16.66
C LEU A 252 1.64 24.95 17.00
N THR A 253 1.25 24.42 18.17
CA THR A 253 -0.16 24.32 18.59
C THR A 253 -0.34 24.62 20.08
N ASN A 254 -1.55 24.97 20.49
CA ASN A 254 -2.01 25.08 21.88
C ASN A 254 -2.95 23.91 22.24
N GLU A 255 -3.24 23.74 23.53
CA GLU A 255 -4.28 22.81 23.96
C GLU A 255 -5.62 23.11 23.26
N GLY A 256 -6.34 22.06 22.87
CA GLY A 256 -7.60 22.16 22.12
C GLY A 256 -7.47 22.36 20.61
N ASP A 257 -6.29 22.75 20.09
CA ASP A 257 -6.02 22.82 18.65
C ASP A 257 -6.11 21.44 17.99
N THR A 258 -6.33 21.42 16.66
CA THR A 258 -6.49 20.18 15.89
C THR A 258 -5.25 19.84 15.07
N VAL A 259 -4.74 18.62 15.23
CA VAL A 259 -3.62 18.05 14.48
C VAL A 259 -4.12 17.01 13.46
N PHE A 260 -3.68 17.10 12.21
CA PHE A 260 -4.04 16.16 11.15
C PHE A 260 -2.81 15.35 10.68
N GLU A 261 -2.97 14.03 10.63
CA GLU A 261 -1.99 13.08 10.09
C GLU A 261 -2.58 12.33 8.87
N PRO A 262 -2.20 12.72 7.64
CA PRO A 262 -2.73 12.13 6.40
C PRO A 262 -2.17 10.74 6.06
N PHE A 263 -1.08 10.29 6.67
CA PHE A 263 -0.43 9.00 6.39
C PHE A 263 -0.01 8.33 7.70
N ALA A 264 -1.00 7.91 8.48
CA ALA A 264 -0.85 7.68 9.91
C ALA A 264 0.05 6.52 10.30
N GLY A 265 0.11 5.45 9.51
CA GLY A 265 0.81 4.21 9.83
C GLY A 265 0.43 3.72 11.23
N SER A 266 1.35 3.83 12.19
CA SER A 266 1.10 3.47 13.60
C SER A 266 0.35 4.53 14.43
N ASN A 267 -0.13 5.60 13.80
CA ASN A 267 -0.73 6.79 14.40
C ASN A 267 0.08 7.42 15.57
N THR A 268 1.39 7.60 15.38
CA THR A 268 2.24 8.25 16.40
C THR A 268 1.80 9.70 16.67
N THR A 269 1.40 10.42 15.63
CA THR A 269 0.91 11.81 15.72
C THR A 269 -0.34 11.91 16.60
N GLY A 270 -1.37 11.10 16.34
CA GLY A 270 -2.60 11.10 17.14
C GLY A 270 -2.33 10.76 18.60
N TYR A 271 -1.50 9.75 18.87
CA TYR A 271 -1.10 9.39 20.23
C TYR A 271 -0.46 10.56 20.99
N VAL A 272 0.49 11.27 20.37
CA VAL A 272 1.18 12.39 21.01
C VAL A 272 0.26 13.60 21.17
N ALA A 273 -0.57 13.89 20.17
CA ALA A 273 -1.56 14.98 20.24
C ALA A 273 -2.52 14.79 21.41
N GLU A 274 -3.03 13.58 21.61
CA GLU A 274 -3.93 13.25 22.73
C GLU A 274 -3.25 13.45 24.09
N GLN A 275 -2.01 12.97 24.25
CA GLN A 275 -1.25 13.16 25.50
C GLN A 275 -1.02 14.65 25.80
N LEU A 276 -0.90 15.47 24.76
CA LEU A 276 -0.75 16.91 24.88
C LEU A 276 -2.10 17.65 24.87
N GLN A 277 -3.25 16.98 25.01
CA GLN A 277 -4.56 17.61 25.04
C GLN A 277 -4.89 18.42 23.76
N ARG A 278 -4.42 17.95 22.60
CA ARG A 278 -4.83 18.44 21.27
C ARG A 278 -5.85 17.49 20.68
N LYS A 279 -6.76 18.04 19.88
CA LYS A 279 -7.64 17.23 19.04
C LYS A 279 -6.82 16.63 17.90
N TRP A 280 -7.21 15.46 17.39
CA TRP A 280 -6.50 14.88 16.25
C TRP A 280 -7.39 14.12 15.28
N ILE A 281 -6.97 14.12 14.02
CA ILE A 281 -7.57 13.37 12.91
C ILE A 281 -6.45 12.61 12.21
N ALA A 282 -6.63 11.32 11.95
CA ALA A 282 -5.65 10.48 11.27
C ALA A 282 -6.29 9.70 10.12
N CYS A 283 -5.57 9.50 9.01
CA CYS A 283 -6.00 8.67 7.88
C CYS A 283 -4.95 7.60 7.58
N GLU A 284 -5.38 6.38 7.26
CA GLU A 284 -4.51 5.30 6.78
C GLU A 284 -5.18 4.54 5.63
N LEU A 285 -4.42 4.33 4.54
CA LEU A 285 -4.85 3.66 3.31
C LEU A 285 -4.48 2.17 3.30
N CYS A 286 -3.42 1.80 4.03
CA CYS A 286 -2.81 0.49 3.95
C CYS A 286 -3.46 -0.53 4.89
N GLU A 287 -4.26 -1.40 4.29
CA GLU A 287 -4.23 -2.84 4.56
C GLU A 287 -3.92 -3.53 3.23
N GLU A 288 -2.66 -3.87 2.97
CA GLU A 288 -2.18 -4.41 1.67
C GLU A 288 -2.96 -5.68 1.20
N TYR A 289 -3.71 -6.28 2.12
CA TYR A 289 -4.61 -7.42 1.95
C TYR A 289 -5.96 -7.07 1.32
N ILE A 290 -6.53 -5.93 1.71
CA ILE A 290 -7.87 -5.45 1.30
C ILE A 290 -7.88 -5.05 -0.17
N LYS A 291 -6.80 -4.41 -0.63
CA LYS A 291 -6.68 -3.95 -2.01
C LYS A 291 -6.78 -5.10 -3.02
N ASN A 292 -6.14 -6.24 -2.73
CA ASN A 292 -6.18 -7.42 -3.61
C ASN A 292 -7.55 -8.12 -3.61
N ILE A 293 -8.29 -8.10 -2.48
CA ILE A 293 -9.65 -8.64 -2.38
C ILE A 293 -10.62 -7.79 -3.22
N PHE A 294 -10.52 -6.46 -3.13
CA PHE A 294 -11.31 -5.54 -3.97
C PHE A 294 -11.00 -5.66 -5.46
N GLU A 295 -9.72 -5.83 -5.84
CA GLU A 295 -9.32 -6.02 -7.24
C GLU A 295 -9.84 -7.34 -7.85
N CYS A 296 -10.19 -8.34 -7.02
CA CYS A 296 -10.81 -9.59 -7.44
C CYS A 296 -12.35 -9.52 -7.56
N GLY A 297 -12.97 -8.34 -7.33
CA GLY A 297 -14.43 -8.16 -7.36
C GLY A 297 -15.14 -8.55 -6.07
N TRP A 298 -14.42 -8.59 -4.94
CA TRP A 298 -14.94 -8.93 -3.63
C TRP A 298 -14.81 -7.77 -2.66
N ASN A 299 -15.76 -7.63 -1.75
CA ASN A 299 -15.78 -6.64 -0.69
C ASN A 299 -15.46 -7.30 0.65
N ILE A 300 -14.95 -6.52 1.59
CA ILE A 300 -14.66 -6.95 2.95
C ILE A 300 -15.20 -5.94 3.95
N ILE A 301 -15.87 -6.44 4.99
CA ILE A 301 -16.32 -5.66 6.15
C ILE A 301 -15.71 -6.27 7.39
N TYR A 302 -15.11 -5.46 8.24
CA TYR A 302 -14.64 -5.90 9.53
C TYR A 302 -15.80 -5.96 10.52
N LEU A 303 -15.89 -7.09 11.20
CA LEU A 303 -16.86 -7.35 12.27
C LEU A 303 -16.18 -7.28 13.64
N ASN A 304 -14.87 -7.56 13.69
CA ASN A 304 -14.00 -7.37 14.84
C ASN A 304 -12.55 -7.20 14.37
N ASP A 305 -11.88 -6.16 14.89
CA ASP A 305 -10.51 -5.80 14.54
C ASP A 305 -9.46 -6.30 15.55
N ASP A 306 -9.92 -6.85 16.68
CA ASP A 306 -9.04 -7.53 17.63
C ASP A 306 -8.61 -8.88 17.08
N HIS A 307 -7.36 -9.29 17.36
CA HIS A 307 -6.88 -10.63 17.02
C HIS A 307 -7.49 -11.67 18.00
N PRO A 308 -8.14 -12.74 17.50
CA PRO A 308 -8.33 -13.10 16.10
C PRO A 308 -9.39 -12.26 15.37
N PHE A 309 -9.03 -11.73 14.20
CA PHE A 309 -9.87 -10.82 13.43
C PHE A 309 -11.15 -11.51 12.98
N LYS A 310 -12.25 -10.76 12.89
CA LYS A 310 -13.49 -11.26 12.27
C LYS A 310 -13.86 -10.35 11.12
N VAL A 311 -14.05 -10.94 9.96
CA VAL A 311 -14.42 -10.22 8.74
C VAL A 311 -15.56 -10.94 8.03
N LYS A 312 -16.35 -10.18 7.27
CA LYS A 312 -17.25 -10.70 6.26
C LYS A 312 -16.67 -10.36 4.89
N ILE A 313 -16.35 -11.36 4.08
CA ILE A 313 -16.02 -11.18 2.66
C ILE A 313 -17.25 -11.48 1.80
N PHE A 314 -17.53 -10.69 0.77
CA PHE A 314 -18.76 -10.85 -0.03
C PHE A 314 -18.66 -10.21 -1.41
N ASN A 315 -19.46 -10.71 -2.35
CA ASN A 315 -19.75 -10.06 -3.63
C ASN A 315 -21.27 -10.08 -3.85
N ASP A 316 -21.72 -9.80 -5.08
CA ASP A 316 -23.16 -9.77 -5.42
C ASP A 316 -23.84 -11.14 -5.33
N THR A 317 -23.07 -12.23 -5.32
CA THR A 317 -23.57 -13.61 -5.43
C THR A 317 -23.36 -14.46 -4.17
N GLU A 318 -22.33 -14.19 -3.37
CA GLU A 318 -21.93 -15.02 -2.24
C GLU A 318 -21.25 -14.21 -1.13
N SER A 319 -21.26 -14.76 0.10
CA SER A 319 -20.59 -14.14 1.24
C SER A 319 -20.12 -15.17 2.27
N TYR A 320 -19.02 -14.87 2.97
CA TYR A 320 -18.43 -15.70 4.01
C TYR A 320 -18.09 -14.88 5.25
N PHE A 321 -18.46 -15.39 6.41
CA PHE A 321 -17.95 -14.92 7.69
C PHE A 321 -16.64 -15.66 8.00
N VAL A 322 -15.59 -14.92 8.32
CA VAL A 322 -14.23 -15.45 8.43
C VAL A 322 -13.60 -14.97 9.74
N LYS A 323 -13.10 -15.91 10.53
CA LYS A 323 -12.29 -15.66 11.73
C LYS A 323 -10.83 -15.93 11.38
N ILE A 324 -9.95 -14.94 11.55
CA ILE A 324 -8.57 -14.99 11.07
C ILE A 324 -7.60 -14.93 12.25
N ILE A 325 -6.89 -16.03 12.47
CA ILE A 325 -5.77 -16.15 13.39
C ILE A 325 -4.50 -16.06 12.53
N ILE A 326 -3.83 -14.90 12.52
CA ILE A 326 -2.66 -14.67 11.68
C ILE A 326 -1.41 -14.28 12.45
N TYR A 327 -0.25 -14.80 12.02
CA TYR A 327 1.07 -14.53 12.60
C TYR A 327 2.13 -14.32 11.52
N ASN A 328 3.31 -13.81 11.90
CA ASN A 328 4.45 -13.71 10.98
C ASN A 328 5.14 -15.07 10.82
N VAL A 329 5.41 -15.47 9.57
CA VAL A 329 6.26 -16.61 9.24
C VAL A 329 7.71 -16.24 9.51
N THR A 330 8.40 -17.08 10.29
CA THR A 330 9.79 -16.88 10.70
C THR A 330 10.61 -18.12 10.43
N HIS A 331 11.92 -17.95 10.19
CA HIS A 331 12.85 -19.06 10.10
C HIS A 331 12.96 -19.77 11.44
N GLY A 332 12.93 -21.10 11.43
CA GLY A 332 13.02 -21.91 12.64
C GLY A 332 14.40 -21.87 13.28
N GLY A 333 14.70 -20.85 14.07
CA GLY A 333 16.01 -20.64 14.70
C GLY A 333 16.58 -21.89 15.42
N GLY A 334 17.88 -22.13 15.20
CA GLY A 334 18.69 -23.16 15.85
C GLY A 334 19.58 -23.93 14.86
N SER A 335 20.86 -24.15 15.20
CA SER A 335 21.86 -24.85 14.36
C SER A 335 21.55 -26.33 14.07
N LYS A 336 20.47 -26.89 14.64
CA LYS A 336 20.01 -28.28 14.44
C LYS A 336 18.83 -28.42 13.48
N ARG A 337 18.31 -27.34 12.90
CA ARG A 337 17.08 -27.35 12.09
C ARG A 337 17.39 -27.12 10.61
N ALA A 338 16.57 -27.71 9.74
CA ALA A 338 16.75 -27.63 8.30
C ALA A 338 16.67 -26.16 7.83
N ALA A 339 17.60 -25.76 6.96
CA ALA A 339 17.72 -24.37 6.52
C ALA A 339 16.47 -23.84 5.79
N ASN A 340 15.64 -24.73 5.26
CA ASN A 340 14.43 -24.42 4.50
C ASN A 340 13.12 -24.49 5.32
N GLU A 341 13.17 -24.74 6.64
CA GLU A 341 11.97 -24.85 7.47
C GLU A 341 11.56 -23.52 8.11
N TYR A 342 10.41 -23.00 7.70
CA TYR A 342 9.77 -21.81 8.24
C TYR A 342 8.56 -22.17 9.10
N ARG A 343 8.14 -21.29 10.00
CA ARG A 343 7.01 -21.55 10.90
C ARG A 343 6.29 -20.29 11.40
N ILE A 344 5.06 -20.48 11.85
CA ILE A 344 4.39 -19.60 12.81
C ILE A 344 4.36 -20.25 14.19
N GLN A 345 4.35 -19.43 15.23
CA GLN A 345 4.08 -19.87 16.61
C GLN A 345 2.80 -19.22 17.09
N ILE A 346 1.77 -20.04 17.33
CA ILE A 346 0.51 -19.58 17.88
C ILE A 346 0.63 -19.55 19.39
N LYS A 347 0.37 -18.36 19.96
CA LYS A 347 0.40 -18.13 21.41
C LYS A 347 -0.99 -18.13 22.03
N GLU A 348 -2.04 -18.29 21.22
CA GLU A 348 -3.40 -18.31 21.72
C GLU A 348 -3.70 -19.59 22.52
N PRO A 349 -4.42 -19.47 23.64
CA PRO A 349 -4.69 -20.59 24.53
C PRO A 349 -5.73 -21.58 23.99
N LEU A 350 -6.51 -21.22 22.95
CA LEU A 350 -7.54 -22.07 22.37
C LEU A 350 -7.76 -21.76 20.89
N ILE A 351 -7.76 -22.78 20.04
CA ILE A 351 -8.29 -22.70 18.68
C ILE A 351 -9.67 -23.34 18.71
N ASP A 352 -10.70 -22.53 18.52
CA ASP A 352 -12.10 -22.93 18.57
C ASP A 352 -12.79 -22.69 17.22
N GLN A 353 -13.84 -23.49 16.96
CA GLN A 353 -14.77 -23.21 15.87
C GLN A 353 -15.91 -22.36 16.38
N GLU A 354 -16.20 -21.30 15.63
CA GLU A 354 -17.37 -20.46 15.85
C GLU A 354 -18.42 -20.79 14.79
N ALA A 355 -19.64 -21.09 15.23
CA ALA A 355 -20.73 -21.47 14.34
C ALA A 355 -20.97 -20.37 13.28
N GLY A 356 -20.97 -20.75 12.00
CA GLY A 356 -21.15 -19.83 10.88
C GLY A 356 -19.88 -19.13 10.39
N TYR A 357 -18.74 -19.30 11.06
CA TYR A 357 -17.46 -18.73 10.64
C TYR A 357 -16.52 -19.79 10.04
N LYS A 358 -15.86 -19.44 8.94
CA LYS A 358 -14.66 -20.14 8.48
C LYS A 358 -13.48 -19.67 9.31
N THR A 359 -12.81 -20.58 10.01
CA THR A 359 -11.64 -20.26 10.84
C THR A 359 -10.36 -20.48 10.05
N LEU A 360 -9.58 -19.42 9.84
CA LEU A 360 -8.30 -19.46 9.14
C LEU A 360 -7.15 -19.36 10.14
N ILE A 361 -6.22 -20.31 10.06
CA ILE A 361 -4.90 -20.17 10.68
C ILE A 361 -3.93 -19.77 9.57
N LEU A 362 -3.39 -18.55 9.64
CA LEU A 362 -2.52 -17.99 8.61
C LEU A 362 -1.16 -17.57 9.16
N GLY A 363 -0.19 -17.64 8.27
CA GLY A 363 1.15 -17.11 8.43
C GLY A 363 1.44 -16.17 7.28
N TYR A 364 1.95 -14.98 7.56
CA TYR A 364 2.39 -14.05 6.53
C TYR A 364 3.91 -14.06 6.40
N TYR A 365 4.40 -14.35 5.20
CA TYR A 365 5.83 -14.29 4.89
C TYR A 365 6.15 -13.01 4.12
N GLU A 366 6.53 -11.99 4.88
CA GLU A 366 6.76 -10.62 4.39
C GLU A 366 7.77 -10.53 3.24
N ALA A 367 8.83 -11.35 3.25
CA ALA A 367 9.89 -11.25 2.24
C ALA A 367 9.42 -11.53 0.81
N LEU A 368 8.39 -12.38 0.65
CA LEU A 368 7.77 -12.70 -0.63
C LEU A 368 6.33 -12.21 -0.73
N GLN A 369 5.83 -11.54 0.31
CA GLN A 369 4.45 -11.07 0.42
C GLN A 369 3.39 -12.17 0.18
N VAL A 370 3.63 -13.39 0.66
CA VAL A 370 2.69 -14.52 0.53
C VAL A 370 2.12 -14.95 1.88
N PHE A 371 0.93 -15.54 1.86
CA PHE A 371 0.36 -16.26 2.99
C PHE A 371 0.77 -17.73 2.98
N ALA A 372 0.68 -18.36 4.15
CA ALA A 372 0.69 -19.78 4.39
C ALA A 372 -0.51 -20.10 5.29
N GLY A 373 -1.36 -21.06 4.92
CA GLY A 373 -2.54 -21.41 5.70
C GLY A 373 -2.57 -22.88 6.09
N TRP A 374 -3.13 -23.17 7.28
CA TRP A 374 -3.24 -24.51 7.86
C TRP A 374 -4.70 -24.85 8.19
N ASP A 375 -5.01 -26.15 8.26
CA ASP A 375 -6.34 -26.66 8.56
C ASP A 375 -6.69 -26.50 10.04
N ALA A 376 -7.49 -25.48 10.37
CA ALA A 376 -7.90 -25.22 11.75
C ALA A 376 -8.61 -26.43 12.42
N SER A 377 -9.28 -27.29 11.65
CA SER A 377 -10.01 -28.44 12.19
C SER A 377 -9.10 -29.51 12.79
N LYS A 378 -7.85 -29.60 12.32
CA LYS A 378 -6.83 -30.53 12.84
C LYS A 378 -6.18 -30.04 14.15
N HIS A 379 -6.44 -28.80 14.54
CA HIS A 379 -5.78 -28.14 15.67
C HIS A 379 -6.76 -27.58 16.71
N LEU A 380 -8.00 -28.10 16.75
CA LEU A 380 -9.02 -27.67 17.71
C LEU A 380 -8.64 -28.06 19.15
N GLY A 381 -8.97 -27.17 20.09
CA GLY A 381 -8.68 -27.35 21.52
C GLY A 381 -7.50 -26.51 22.00
N ALA A 382 -7.10 -26.73 23.25
CA ALA A 382 -5.99 -25.99 23.85
C ALA A 382 -4.67 -26.62 23.38
N PRO A 383 -3.87 -25.94 22.53
CA PRO A 383 -2.56 -26.47 22.16
C PRO A 383 -1.72 -26.61 23.43
N GLY A 384 -1.16 -27.80 23.66
CA GLY A 384 -0.16 -27.98 24.72
C GLY A 384 1.04 -27.07 24.42
N TYR A 385 1.14 -25.93 25.10
CA TYR A 385 2.17 -24.89 25.00
C TYR A 385 2.78 -24.62 23.61
N SER A 386 2.40 -23.49 22.99
CA SER A 386 2.96 -22.91 21.74
C SER A 386 2.98 -23.86 20.54
N ALA A 387 1.80 -24.06 19.93
CA ALA A 387 1.71 -24.84 18.69
C ALA A 387 2.52 -24.18 17.57
N SER A 388 3.43 -24.98 16.99
CA SER A 388 4.34 -24.56 15.92
C SER A 388 3.87 -25.17 14.61
N PHE A 389 3.46 -24.32 13.67
CA PHE A 389 2.99 -24.75 12.35
C PHE A 389 4.06 -24.43 11.31
N GLN A 390 4.57 -25.45 10.63
CA GLN A 390 5.71 -25.29 9.72
C GLN A 390 5.28 -25.31 8.25
N ILE A 391 6.05 -24.62 7.42
CA ILE A 391 5.97 -24.65 5.95
C ILE A 391 7.38 -24.58 5.36
N ARG A 392 7.59 -25.13 4.17
CA ARG A 392 8.91 -25.11 3.51
C ARG A 392 9.12 -23.82 2.72
N ALA A 393 10.37 -23.39 2.65
CA ALA A 393 10.80 -22.25 1.84
C ALA A 393 10.39 -22.41 0.36
N GLU A 394 10.59 -23.61 -0.20
CA GLU A 394 10.26 -23.89 -1.60
C GLU A 394 8.78 -23.62 -1.93
N ASN A 395 7.86 -23.93 -1.00
CA ASN A 395 6.44 -23.69 -1.20
C ASN A 395 6.08 -22.20 -1.12
N LEU A 396 6.73 -21.45 -0.24
CA LEU A 396 6.56 -19.98 -0.17
C LEU A 396 7.07 -19.32 -1.45
N GLU A 397 8.24 -19.75 -1.94
CA GLU A 397 8.83 -19.30 -3.21
C GLU A 397 7.96 -19.68 -4.41
N GLN A 398 7.46 -20.91 -4.44
CA GLN A 398 6.59 -21.37 -5.52
C GLN A 398 5.27 -20.59 -5.52
N ALA A 399 4.64 -20.37 -4.37
CA ALA A 399 3.44 -19.55 -4.29
C ALA A 399 3.67 -18.10 -4.74
N PHE A 400 4.86 -17.54 -4.49
CA PHE A 400 5.23 -16.23 -5.03
C PHE A 400 5.29 -16.25 -6.56
N ILE A 401 5.83 -17.32 -7.16
CA ILE A 401 5.97 -17.48 -8.61
C ILE A 401 4.63 -17.77 -9.28
N SER A 402 3.93 -18.84 -8.87
CA SER A 402 2.73 -19.36 -9.52
C SER A 402 1.42 -18.90 -8.86
N GLY A 403 1.48 -18.18 -7.74
CA GLY A 403 0.30 -17.71 -7.02
C GLY A 403 -0.21 -18.64 -5.91
N PHE A 404 0.03 -19.95 -6.03
CA PHE A 404 -0.53 -20.95 -5.12
C PHE A 404 0.37 -22.19 -5.06
N SER A 405 0.65 -22.70 -3.86
CA SER A 405 1.50 -23.88 -3.66
C SER A 405 1.10 -24.69 -2.41
N PRO A 406 0.63 -25.94 -2.57
CA PRO A 406 0.35 -26.83 -1.45
C PRO A 406 1.62 -27.51 -0.94
N CYS A 407 1.70 -27.73 0.37
CA CYS A 407 2.83 -28.32 1.08
C CYS A 407 2.33 -29.49 1.94
N ASN A 408 2.76 -30.71 1.63
CA ASN A 408 2.38 -31.87 2.44
C ASN A 408 3.08 -31.85 3.80
N LYS A 409 2.31 -31.94 4.88
CA LYS A 409 2.82 -31.97 6.27
C LYS A 409 2.99 -33.38 6.81
N GLY A 410 2.45 -34.38 6.13
CA GLY A 410 2.23 -35.72 6.66
C GLY A 410 0.97 -35.78 7.51
N ASN A 411 0.58 -37.00 7.93
CA ASN A 411 -0.59 -37.25 8.78
C ASN A 411 -1.91 -36.64 8.25
N GLU A 412 -2.09 -36.66 6.93
CA GLU A 412 -3.26 -36.11 6.22
C GLU A 412 -3.44 -34.59 6.32
N GLU A 413 -2.46 -33.87 6.89
CA GLU A 413 -2.46 -32.41 6.95
C GLU A 413 -1.64 -31.83 5.77
N ILE A 414 -2.10 -30.70 5.27
CA ILE A 414 -1.34 -29.88 4.32
C ILE A 414 -1.30 -28.43 4.80
N ALA A 415 -0.21 -27.75 4.48
CA ALA A 415 -0.14 -26.29 4.53
C ALA A 415 -0.27 -25.77 3.11
N ILE A 416 -0.82 -24.58 2.91
CA ILE A 416 -1.01 -24.01 1.58
C ILE A 416 -0.41 -22.61 1.56
N ALA A 417 0.63 -22.39 0.77
CA ALA A 417 1.14 -21.06 0.49
C ALA A 417 0.38 -20.43 -0.68
N PHE A 418 0.04 -19.14 -0.59
CA PHE A 418 -0.69 -18.46 -1.66
C PHE A 418 -0.44 -16.95 -1.62
N ARG A 419 -0.48 -16.30 -2.78
CA ARG A 419 -0.41 -14.84 -2.87
C ARG A 419 -1.73 -14.19 -2.41
N PRO A 420 -1.71 -12.91 -1.96
CA PRO A 420 -2.90 -12.23 -1.47
C PRO A 420 -4.09 -12.20 -2.45
N ASP A 421 -3.84 -12.18 -3.76
CA ASP A 421 -4.90 -12.24 -4.77
C ASP A 421 -5.63 -13.60 -4.80
N PHE A 422 -5.07 -14.67 -4.23
CA PHE A 422 -5.74 -15.98 -4.07
C PHE A 422 -6.48 -16.12 -2.74
N PHE A 423 -6.54 -15.07 -1.91
CA PHE A 423 -7.12 -15.15 -0.58
C PHE A 423 -8.59 -15.59 -0.59
N VAL A 424 -9.37 -15.08 -1.54
CA VAL A 424 -10.79 -15.42 -1.68
C VAL A 424 -10.96 -16.87 -2.11
N GLU A 425 -10.18 -17.35 -3.08
CA GLU A 425 -10.21 -18.75 -3.53
C GLU A 425 -9.83 -19.70 -2.40
N TYR A 426 -8.89 -19.29 -1.56
CA TYR A 426 -8.52 -20.03 -0.36
C TYR A 426 -9.68 -20.10 0.64
N VAL A 427 -10.35 -18.98 0.94
CA VAL A 427 -11.50 -18.95 1.87
C VAL A 427 -12.67 -19.77 1.32
N ARG A 428 -13.04 -19.53 0.06
CA ARG A 428 -14.17 -20.16 -0.62
C ARG A 428 -14.05 -21.68 -0.61
N ASN A 429 -12.84 -22.19 -0.85
CA ASN A 429 -12.57 -23.63 -0.99
C ASN A 429 -11.86 -24.25 0.22
N LEU A 430 -11.84 -23.57 1.36
CA LEU A 430 -11.01 -23.91 2.52
C LEU A 430 -11.03 -25.40 2.90
N GLU A 431 -12.22 -25.96 3.09
CA GLU A 431 -12.40 -27.33 3.58
C GLU A 431 -12.01 -28.35 2.49
N ILE A 432 -12.40 -28.10 1.24
CA ILE A 432 -12.08 -28.98 0.12
C ILE A 432 -10.57 -28.99 -0.13
N LEU A 433 -9.93 -27.82 -0.05
CA LEU A 433 -8.50 -27.64 -0.23
C LEU A 433 -7.70 -28.47 0.78
N HIS A 434 -8.00 -28.33 2.06
CA HIS A 434 -7.31 -29.10 3.09
C HIS A 434 -7.66 -30.59 3.05
N ALA A 435 -8.87 -30.95 2.61
CA ALA A 435 -9.25 -32.34 2.42
C ALA A 435 -8.39 -33.07 1.36
N PHE A 436 -7.67 -32.39 0.47
CA PHE A 436 -6.72 -33.06 -0.43
C PHE A 436 -5.62 -33.83 0.33
N GLY A 437 -5.27 -33.42 1.55
CA GLY A 437 -4.30 -34.13 2.39
C GLY A 437 -4.69 -35.57 2.74
N GLN A 438 -5.99 -35.89 2.73
CA GLN A 438 -6.52 -37.21 3.08
C GLN A 438 -6.23 -38.28 2.02
N SER A 439 -5.88 -37.88 0.78
CA SER A 439 -5.54 -38.80 -0.31
C SER A 439 -4.20 -38.39 -0.90
N LYS A 440 -3.21 -39.30 -0.82
CA LYS A 440 -1.90 -39.08 -1.45
C LYS A 440 -2.03 -38.86 -2.96
N GLN A 441 -2.97 -39.54 -3.60
CA GLN A 441 -3.22 -39.43 -5.03
C GLN A 441 -3.82 -38.06 -5.38
N ASP A 442 -4.86 -37.63 -4.68
CA ASP A 442 -5.51 -36.34 -4.94
C ASP A 442 -4.55 -35.19 -4.65
N PHE A 443 -3.77 -35.28 -3.57
CA PHE A 443 -2.75 -34.28 -3.25
C PHE A 443 -1.69 -34.17 -4.36
N ALA A 444 -1.22 -35.29 -4.90
CA ALA A 444 -0.25 -35.28 -6.00
C ALA A 444 -0.82 -34.56 -7.24
N ILE A 445 -2.12 -34.73 -7.52
CA ILE A 445 -2.80 -34.01 -8.60
C ILE A 445 -2.86 -32.50 -8.30
N LEU A 446 -3.19 -32.10 -7.07
CA LEU A 446 -3.18 -30.68 -6.68
C LEU A 446 -1.78 -30.05 -6.79
N GLU A 447 -0.74 -30.76 -6.34
CA GLU A 447 0.65 -30.33 -6.45
C GLU A 447 1.10 -30.21 -7.91
N GLU A 448 0.71 -31.17 -8.76
CA GLU A 448 1.00 -31.11 -10.19
C GLU A 448 0.30 -29.92 -10.86
N VAL A 449 -1.01 -29.76 -10.65
CA VAL A 449 -1.81 -28.66 -11.23
C VAL A 449 -1.26 -27.30 -10.82
N THR A 450 -0.92 -27.12 -9.55
CA THR A 450 -0.45 -25.82 -9.03
C THR A 450 0.98 -25.48 -9.47
N ARG A 451 1.74 -26.49 -9.92
CA ARG A 451 3.10 -26.34 -10.45
C ARG A 451 3.13 -26.15 -11.96
N THR A 452 2.30 -26.87 -12.71
CA THR A 452 2.28 -26.83 -14.19
C THR A 452 1.24 -25.86 -14.74
N GLU A 453 0.29 -25.42 -13.92
CA GLU A 453 -0.91 -24.66 -14.28
C GLU A 453 -1.88 -25.47 -15.18
N VAL A 454 -1.55 -26.72 -15.51
CA VAL A 454 -2.27 -27.60 -16.43
C VAL A 454 -2.97 -28.69 -15.65
N ILE A 455 -4.23 -28.95 -16.03
CA ILE A 455 -5.01 -30.05 -15.49
C ILE A 455 -4.55 -31.36 -16.17
N PRO A 456 -4.10 -32.39 -15.41
CA PRO A 456 -3.73 -33.69 -15.96
C PRO A 456 -4.86 -34.33 -16.77
N ASN A 457 -4.52 -35.35 -17.59
CA ASN A 457 -5.46 -36.00 -18.52
C ASN A 457 -6.82 -36.36 -17.87
N ALA A 458 -7.90 -36.24 -18.63
CA ALA A 458 -9.29 -36.36 -18.15
C ALA A 458 -9.55 -37.65 -17.37
N GLU A 459 -8.92 -38.77 -17.73
CA GLU A 459 -9.05 -40.06 -17.03
C GLU A 459 -8.48 -40.04 -15.60
N ILE A 460 -7.40 -39.29 -15.35
CA ILE A 460 -6.76 -39.16 -14.03
C ILE A 460 -7.62 -38.27 -13.13
N VAL A 461 -8.12 -37.18 -13.69
CA VAL A 461 -8.98 -36.22 -12.99
C VAL A 461 -10.36 -36.83 -12.72
N GLN A 462 -10.82 -37.75 -13.58
CA GLN A 462 -12.05 -38.54 -13.39
C GLN A 462 -12.04 -39.45 -12.14
N GLN A 463 -10.89 -39.67 -11.53
CA GLN A 463 -10.77 -40.43 -10.28
C GLN A 463 -10.95 -39.55 -9.03
N VAL A 464 -10.82 -38.23 -9.18
CA VAL A 464 -11.01 -37.24 -8.11
C VAL A 464 -12.50 -36.95 -7.93
N SER A 465 -12.97 -36.64 -6.72
CA SER A 465 -14.38 -36.24 -6.50
C SER A 465 -14.76 -34.98 -7.30
N ILE A 466 -16.03 -34.84 -7.67
CA ILE A 466 -16.53 -33.70 -8.47
C ILE A 466 -16.13 -32.35 -7.84
N LEU A 467 -16.35 -32.21 -6.53
CA LEU A 467 -16.02 -30.98 -5.78
C LEU A 467 -14.52 -30.65 -5.84
N ARG A 468 -13.64 -31.65 -5.69
CA ARG A 468 -12.19 -31.45 -5.79
C ARG A 468 -11.77 -31.06 -7.22
N ARG A 469 -12.43 -31.58 -8.26
CA ARG A 469 -12.16 -31.17 -9.66
C ARG A 469 -12.51 -29.71 -9.90
N GLU A 470 -13.64 -29.23 -9.38
CA GLU A 470 -14.06 -27.84 -9.50
C GLU A 470 -13.04 -26.88 -8.85
N VAL A 471 -12.50 -27.27 -7.69
CA VAL A 471 -11.42 -26.51 -7.02
C VAL A 471 -10.15 -26.49 -7.87
N LEU A 472 -9.72 -27.65 -8.40
CA LEU A 472 -8.54 -27.73 -9.29
C LEU A 472 -8.70 -26.86 -10.54
N GLN A 473 -9.89 -26.88 -11.15
CA GLN A 473 -10.21 -26.04 -12.30
C GLN A 473 -10.17 -24.56 -11.97
N THR A 474 -10.73 -24.17 -10.82
CA THR A 474 -10.79 -22.76 -10.39
C THR A 474 -9.39 -22.23 -10.10
N ILE A 475 -8.55 -22.99 -9.39
CA ILE A 475 -7.18 -22.59 -9.07
C ILE A 475 -6.31 -22.56 -10.33
N SER A 476 -6.33 -23.63 -11.15
CA SER A 476 -5.60 -23.67 -12.42
C SER A 476 -6.00 -22.49 -13.31
N LYS A 477 -7.29 -22.22 -13.46
CA LYS A 477 -7.80 -21.10 -14.25
C LYS A 477 -7.25 -19.78 -13.70
N LYS A 478 -7.31 -19.53 -12.40
CA LYS A 478 -6.80 -18.29 -11.81
C LYS A 478 -5.28 -18.13 -11.97
N GLN A 479 -4.51 -19.21 -11.84
CA GLN A 479 -3.06 -19.19 -12.07
C GLN A 479 -2.75 -18.90 -13.55
N ARG A 480 -3.48 -19.53 -14.48
CA ARG A 480 -3.35 -19.28 -15.92
C ARG A 480 -3.77 -17.86 -16.30
N ASP A 481 -4.87 -17.36 -15.77
CA ASP A 481 -5.35 -16.00 -16.00
C ASP A 481 -4.31 -14.98 -15.52
N ASN A 482 -3.71 -15.20 -14.35
CA ASN A 482 -2.62 -14.37 -13.83
C ASN A 482 -1.36 -14.45 -14.69
N SER A 483 -0.98 -15.65 -15.15
CA SER A 483 0.17 -15.90 -16.04
C SER A 483 -0.02 -15.26 -17.42
N PHE A 484 -1.19 -15.46 -18.04
CA PHE A 484 -1.62 -14.83 -19.29
C PHE A 484 -1.62 -13.30 -19.15
N ARG A 485 -2.28 -12.77 -18.12
CA ARG A 485 -2.32 -11.34 -17.83
C ARG A 485 -0.91 -10.76 -17.75
N ALA A 486 -0.02 -11.39 -16.97
CA ALA A 486 1.36 -10.94 -16.83
C ALA A 486 2.12 -10.97 -18.18
N ARG A 487 1.95 -12.04 -18.98
CA ARG A 487 2.58 -12.17 -20.30
C ARG A 487 2.08 -11.12 -21.29
N VAL A 488 0.76 -10.92 -21.39
CA VAL A 488 0.14 -9.90 -22.27
C VAL A 488 0.58 -8.51 -21.85
N LEU A 489 0.45 -8.16 -20.56
CA LEU A 489 0.88 -6.85 -20.08
C LEU A 489 2.37 -6.63 -20.36
N ARG A 490 3.23 -7.64 -20.18
CA ARG A 490 4.66 -7.53 -20.51
C ARG A 490 4.91 -7.37 -22.02
N ALA A 491 4.19 -8.11 -22.86
CA ALA A 491 4.32 -8.04 -24.32
C ALA A 491 3.98 -6.64 -24.87
N TYR A 492 2.99 -5.97 -24.28
CA TYR A 492 2.61 -4.59 -24.59
C TYR A 492 3.38 -3.55 -23.76
N ASN A 493 4.40 -3.96 -23.00
CA ASN A 493 5.17 -3.09 -22.10
C ASN A 493 4.27 -2.28 -21.13
N TYR A 494 3.18 -2.88 -20.65
CA TYR A 494 2.17 -2.28 -19.78
C TYR A 494 1.49 -1.04 -20.38
N ARG A 495 1.44 -0.93 -21.71
CA ARG A 495 0.77 0.14 -22.44
C ARG A 495 -0.59 -0.29 -22.94
N CYS A 496 -1.57 0.59 -22.86
CA CYS A 496 -2.83 0.40 -23.54
C CYS A 496 -2.61 0.45 -25.05
N ALA A 497 -2.97 -0.62 -25.76
CA ALA A 497 -2.89 -0.74 -27.20
C ALA A 497 -3.63 0.40 -27.92
N PHE A 498 -4.76 0.85 -27.38
CA PHE A 498 -5.60 1.85 -28.05
C PHE A 498 -5.14 3.30 -27.87
N SER A 499 -4.39 3.63 -26.82
CA SER A 499 -4.07 5.04 -26.47
C SER A 499 -2.62 5.27 -26.08
N GLY A 500 -1.86 4.21 -25.80
CA GLY A 500 -0.51 4.29 -25.25
C GLY A 500 -0.43 4.60 -23.76
N ILE A 501 -1.57 4.73 -23.05
CA ILE A 501 -1.59 4.97 -21.59
C ILE A 501 -0.75 3.90 -20.85
N GLN A 502 0.20 4.34 -20.02
CA GLN A 502 1.14 3.49 -19.28
C GLN A 502 1.18 3.89 -17.79
N LEU A 503 0.01 3.84 -17.13
CA LEU A 503 -0.20 4.32 -15.74
C LEU A 503 -0.47 3.19 -14.74
N ARG A 504 -0.17 1.94 -15.11
CA ARG A 504 -0.66 0.72 -14.41
C ARG A 504 -2.20 0.66 -14.32
N LEU A 505 -2.90 1.46 -15.12
CA LEU A 505 -4.35 1.41 -15.35
C LEU A 505 -4.70 0.57 -16.58
N VAL A 506 -3.83 -0.39 -16.91
CA VAL A 506 -3.92 -1.23 -18.10
C VAL A 506 -4.13 -2.66 -17.64
N ASP A 507 -5.08 -3.31 -18.27
CA ASP A 507 -5.45 -4.69 -18.06
C ASP A 507 -5.19 -5.51 -19.32
N ALA A 508 -4.99 -6.82 -19.18
CA ALA A 508 -5.01 -7.74 -20.29
C ALA A 508 -6.46 -8.14 -20.57
N ALA A 509 -6.88 -8.01 -21.83
CA ALA A 509 -8.15 -8.50 -22.32
C ALA A 509 -7.88 -9.62 -23.33
N HIS A 510 -8.75 -10.63 -23.35
CA HIS A 510 -8.77 -11.58 -24.46
C HIS A 510 -9.46 -10.94 -25.67
N ILE A 511 -8.87 -11.12 -26.86
CA ILE A 511 -9.44 -10.65 -28.12
C ILE A 511 -10.70 -11.49 -28.41
N VAL A 512 -10.54 -12.82 -28.49
CA VAL A 512 -11.65 -13.77 -28.46
C VAL A 512 -11.99 -14.08 -26.99
N PRO A 513 -13.23 -13.86 -26.53
CA PRO A 513 -13.60 -14.11 -25.14
C PRO A 513 -13.35 -15.55 -24.68
N VAL A 514 -12.95 -15.72 -23.42
CA VAL A 514 -12.66 -17.02 -22.79
C VAL A 514 -13.81 -18.03 -22.90
N SER A 515 -15.05 -17.56 -23.01
CA SER A 515 -16.24 -18.39 -23.14
C SER A 515 -16.40 -19.05 -24.52
N TYR A 516 -15.58 -18.70 -25.52
CA TYR A 516 -15.68 -19.21 -26.87
C TYR A 516 -14.74 -20.41 -27.11
N GLU A 517 -15.20 -21.43 -27.83
CA GLU A 517 -14.52 -22.74 -27.94
C GLU A 517 -13.09 -22.66 -28.50
N THR A 518 -12.81 -21.68 -29.36
CA THR A 518 -11.48 -21.50 -29.98
C THR A 518 -10.58 -20.51 -29.24
N SER A 519 -10.97 -20.03 -28.05
CA SER A 519 -10.16 -19.09 -27.26
C SER A 519 -8.98 -19.79 -26.59
N THR A 520 -7.81 -19.15 -26.61
CA THR A 520 -6.58 -19.65 -25.96
C THR A 520 -5.97 -18.59 -25.05
N ASP A 521 -5.11 -19.03 -24.12
CA ASP A 521 -4.31 -18.16 -23.24
C ASP A 521 -2.94 -17.80 -23.89
N GLU A 522 -2.89 -17.74 -25.21
CA GLU A 522 -1.71 -17.27 -25.94
C GLU A 522 -1.66 -15.75 -25.96
N THR A 523 -0.46 -15.17 -25.88
CA THR A 523 -0.26 -13.71 -25.98
C THR A 523 -0.83 -13.13 -27.28
N SER A 524 -0.88 -13.92 -28.35
CA SER A 524 -1.49 -13.61 -29.65
C SER A 524 -3.03 -13.45 -29.60
N ASN A 525 -3.69 -13.99 -28.56
CA ASN A 525 -5.10 -13.74 -28.24
C ASN A 525 -5.27 -12.63 -27.19
N GLY A 526 -4.19 -11.95 -26.81
CA GLY A 526 -4.18 -10.93 -25.78
C GLY A 526 -4.03 -9.51 -26.33
N ILE A 527 -4.74 -8.58 -25.71
CA ILE A 527 -4.57 -7.14 -25.93
C ILE A 527 -4.54 -6.40 -24.60
N ALA A 528 -3.59 -5.49 -24.43
CA ALA A 528 -3.51 -4.66 -23.22
C ALA A 528 -4.37 -3.39 -23.39
N LEU A 529 -5.37 -3.16 -22.54
CA LEU A 529 -6.32 -2.05 -22.65
C LEU A 529 -6.45 -1.27 -21.33
N SER A 530 -6.68 0.05 -21.40
CA SER A 530 -7.01 0.80 -20.19
C SER A 530 -8.38 0.38 -19.65
N SER A 531 -8.69 0.62 -18.37
CA SER A 531 -10.00 0.22 -17.82
C SER A 531 -11.20 0.80 -18.59
N ILE A 532 -11.07 1.98 -19.18
CA ILE A 532 -12.11 2.61 -20.00
C ILE A 532 -12.17 1.96 -21.39
N HIS A 533 -11.02 1.77 -22.05
CA HIS A 533 -10.98 1.13 -23.37
C HIS A 533 -11.39 -0.33 -23.34
N HIS A 534 -11.04 -1.06 -22.28
CA HIS A 534 -11.45 -2.45 -22.07
C HIS A 534 -12.97 -2.55 -22.02
N LYS A 535 -13.63 -1.72 -21.19
CA LYS A 535 -15.09 -1.68 -21.12
C LYS A 535 -15.75 -1.24 -22.43
N ALA A 536 -15.15 -0.30 -23.15
CA ALA A 536 -15.67 0.14 -24.44
C ALA A 536 -15.53 -0.95 -25.52
N TYR A 537 -14.41 -1.68 -25.52
CA TYR A 537 -14.16 -2.82 -26.40
C TYR A 537 -15.12 -3.97 -26.14
N ASP A 538 -15.35 -4.33 -24.87
CA ASP A 538 -16.30 -5.39 -24.49
C ASP A 538 -17.74 -5.07 -24.86
N LYS A 539 -18.14 -3.80 -24.73
CA LYS A 539 -19.46 -3.32 -25.16
C LYS A 539 -19.61 -3.18 -26.68
N GLY A 540 -18.55 -3.44 -27.45
CA GLY A 540 -18.54 -3.29 -28.90
C GLY A 540 -18.67 -1.84 -29.38
N LEU A 541 -18.34 -0.86 -28.53
CA LEU A 541 -18.31 0.57 -28.90
C LEU A 541 -17.12 0.90 -29.81
N ILE A 542 -16.00 0.23 -29.55
CA ILE A 542 -14.76 0.34 -30.31
C ILE A 542 -14.21 -1.04 -30.60
N THR A 543 -13.53 -1.20 -31.73
CA THR A 543 -12.78 -2.41 -32.07
C THR A 543 -11.55 -2.07 -32.91
N PHE A 544 -10.88 -3.09 -33.46
CA PHE A 544 -9.84 -2.92 -34.47
C PHE A 544 -9.93 -4.01 -35.56
N ASN A 545 -9.48 -3.68 -36.78
CA ASN A 545 -9.54 -4.58 -37.94
C ASN A 545 -8.25 -5.39 -38.15
N GLU A 546 -8.20 -6.21 -39.20
CA GLU A 546 -7.05 -7.06 -39.54
C GLU A 546 -5.79 -6.26 -39.90
N LYS A 547 -5.94 -4.97 -40.20
CA LYS A 547 -4.85 -4.01 -40.42
C LYS A 547 -4.47 -3.26 -39.14
N TYR A 548 -4.97 -3.70 -37.98
CA TYR A 548 -4.77 -3.09 -36.67
C TYR A 548 -5.33 -1.67 -36.52
N GLN A 549 -6.19 -1.22 -37.44
CA GLN A 549 -6.79 0.11 -37.36
C GLN A 549 -7.92 0.11 -36.35
N ILE A 550 -7.94 1.11 -35.47
CA ILE A 550 -9.01 1.26 -34.47
C ILE A 550 -10.24 1.81 -35.16
N VAL A 551 -11.40 1.22 -34.89
CA VAL A 551 -12.69 1.59 -35.48
C VAL A 551 -13.69 1.86 -34.36
N PHE A 552 -14.43 2.97 -34.49
CA PHE A 552 -15.52 3.36 -33.59
C PHE A 552 -16.87 3.10 -34.27
N LYS A 553 -17.89 2.67 -33.51
CA LYS A 553 -19.20 2.31 -34.07
C LYS A 553 -20.08 3.56 -34.18
N ASP A 554 -20.13 4.18 -35.36
CA ASP A 554 -20.85 5.45 -35.58
C ASP A 554 -22.36 5.37 -35.27
N SER A 555 -22.99 4.22 -35.51
CA SER A 555 -24.40 4.00 -35.16
C SER A 555 -24.63 4.03 -33.64
N GLU A 556 -23.65 3.64 -32.84
CA GLU A 556 -23.73 3.65 -31.39
C GLU A 556 -23.52 5.07 -30.83
N ALA A 557 -22.69 5.90 -31.46
CA ALA A 557 -22.60 7.33 -31.14
C ALA A 557 -23.96 8.02 -31.29
N SER A 558 -24.69 7.70 -32.37
CA SER A 558 -26.02 8.25 -32.64
C SER A 558 -27.04 7.79 -31.59
N SER A 559 -26.98 6.52 -31.18
CA SER A 559 -27.80 5.96 -30.08
C SER A 559 -27.54 6.66 -28.75
N LEU A 560 -26.26 6.85 -28.38
CA LEU A 560 -25.86 7.55 -27.16
C LEU A 560 -26.28 9.02 -27.16
N GLN A 561 -26.34 9.67 -28.33
CA GLN A 561 -26.88 11.03 -28.45
C GLN A 561 -28.38 11.06 -28.15
N VAL A 562 -29.17 10.15 -28.73
CA VAL A 562 -30.62 10.03 -28.47
C VAL A 562 -30.91 9.77 -26.98
N LEU A 563 -30.08 8.97 -26.32
CA LEU A 563 -30.21 8.65 -24.90
C LEU A 563 -29.64 9.71 -23.94
N ASN A 564 -29.11 10.82 -24.44
CA ASN A 564 -28.40 11.85 -23.66
C ASN A 564 -27.20 11.30 -22.84
N LEU A 565 -26.50 10.29 -23.36
CA LEU A 565 -25.31 9.66 -22.76
C LEU A 565 -24.00 9.93 -23.52
N HIS A 566 -23.96 10.96 -24.38
CA HIS A 566 -22.82 11.26 -25.27
C HIS A 566 -21.76 12.21 -24.66
N GLY A 567 -21.88 12.58 -23.38
CA GLY A 567 -20.94 13.49 -22.73
C GLY A 567 -19.50 12.96 -22.75
N GLY A 568 -18.57 13.73 -23.35
CA GLY A 568 -17.16 13.36 -23.46
C GLY A 568 -16.80 12.43 -24.62
N LEU A 569 -17.75 12.12 -25.52
CA LEU A 569 -17.55 11.21 -26.65
C LEU A 569 -16.45 11.68 -27.61
N GLU A 570 -16.44 12.97 -28.00
CA GLU A 570 -15.42 13.52 -28.90
C GLU A 570 -14.01 13.41 -28.30
N LYS A 571 -13.89 13.69 -27.00
CA LYS A 571 -12.63 13.57 -26.27
C LYS A 571 -12.16 12.11 -26.22
N PHE A 572 -13.08 11.18 -25.96
CA PHE A 572 -12.79 9.76 -25.95
C PHE A 572 -12.26 9.27 -27.30
N ILE A 573 -12.91 9.66 -28.41
CA ILE A 573 -12.48 9.30 -29.77
C ILE A 573 -11.12 9.94 -30.10
N ALA A 574 -10.91 11.21 -29.73
CA ALA A 574 -9.66 11.92 -29.99
C ALA A 574 -8.43 11.35 -29.25
N GLU A 575 -8.64 10.61 -28.15
CA GLU A 575 -7.58 9.94 -27.39
C GLU A 575 -7.19 8.56 -27.98
N LEU A 576 -7.93 8.05 -28.96
CA LEU A 576 -7.62 6.79 -29.63
C LEU A 576 -6.52 6.99 -30.68
N ARG A 577 -5.63 6.01 -30.77
CA ARG A 577 -4.63 5.92 -31.84
C ARG A 577 -5.30 5.52 -33.16
N PRO A 578 -4.73 5.90 -34.32
CA PRO A 578 -5.23 5.42 -35.62
C PRO A 578 -5.07 3.91 -35.79
N ILE A 579 -4.01 3.34 -35.22
CA ILE A 579 -3.72 1.91 -35.17
C ILE A 579 -3.37 1.51 -33.74
N ILE A 580 -3.67 0.27 -33.37
CA ILE A 580 -3.29 -0.26 -32.07
C ILE A 580 -1.76 -0.32 -31.94
N ASP A 581 -1.25 -0.08 -30.74
CA ASP A 581 0.12 -0.49 -30.39
C ASP A 581 0.18 -2.02 -30.43
N VAL A 582 1.18 -2.57 -31.09
CA VAL A 582 1.38 -4.03 -31.18
C VAL A 582 2.68 -4.44 -30.50
N PRO A 583 2.75 -5.65 -29.92
CA PRO A 583 3.98 -6.15 -29.34
C PRO A 583 5.15 -6.19 -30.34
N PRO A 584 6.39 -5.94 -29.87
CA PRO A 584 7.58 -5.97 -30.71
C PRO A 584 7.80 -7.38 -31.30
N ALA A 585 7.61 -8.43 -30.48
CA ALA A 585 7.70 -9.82 -30.92
C ALA A 585 6.48 -10.20 -31.78
N ILE A 586 6.73 -10.74 -32.97
CA ILE A 586 5.67 -11.13 -33.93
C ILE A 586 4.76 -12.21 -33.35
N SER A 587 5.31 -13.15 -32.58
CA SER A 587 4.56 -14.24 -31.93
C SER A 587 3.52 -13.76 -30.91
N ASP A 588 3.71 -12.57 -30.34
CA ASP A 588 2.81 -11.99 -29.33
C ASP A 588 1.77 -11.06 -29.95
N ARG A 589 1.83 -10.80 -31.27
CA ARG A 589 0.90 -9.87 -31.91
C ARG A 589 -0.49 -10.49 -32.03
N PRO A 590 -1.55 -9.66 -31.93
CA PRO A 590 -2.93 -10.09 -32.16
C PRO A 590 -3.08 -10.92 -33.44
N ASN A 591 -3.50 -12.19 -33.32
CA ASN A 591 -3.70 -13.04 -34.49
C ASN A 591 -4.90 -12.55 -35.31
N VAL A 592 -4.73 -12.44 -36.63
CA VAL A 592 -5.79 -11.98 -37.54
C VAL A 592 -7.07 -12.82 -37.43
N ALA A 593 -6.95 -14.15 -37.28
CA ALA A 593 -8.10 -15.04 -37.12
C ALA A 593 -8.88 -14.76 -35.82
N TYR A 594 -8.17 -14.43 -34.74
CA TYR A 594 -8.81 -14.03 -33.48
C TYR A 594 -9.53 -12.70 -33.62
N ILE A 595 -8.95 -11.73 -34.34
CA ILE A 595 -9.59 -10.43 -34.60
C ILE A 595 -10.89 -10.61 -35.40
N GLN A 596 -10.86 -11.42 -36.46
CA GLN A 596 -12.03 -11.71 -37.27
C GLN A 596 -13.16 -12.36 -36.46
N THR A 597 -12.81 -13.39 -35.68
CA THR A 597 -13.75 -14.07 -34.79
C THR A 597 -14.34 -13.10 -33.75
N ALA A 598 -13.49 -12.32 -33.10
CA ALA A 598 -13.87 -11.32 -32.10
C ALA A 598 -14.80 -10.24 -32.64
N ASN A 599 -14.56 -9.77 -33.87
CA ASN A 599 -15.39 -8.75 -34.53
C ASN A 599 -16.76 -9.31 -34.93
N GLN A 600 -16.82 -10.52 -35.47
CA GLN A 600 -18.08 -11.21 -35.76
C GLN A 600 -18.92 -11.40 -34.50
N LEU A 601 -18.30 -11.89 -33.41
CA LEU A 601 -18.98 -12.10 -32.12
C LEU A 601 -19.56 -10.81 -31.54
N ARG A 602 -18.88 -9.68 -31.74
CA ARG A 602 -19.31 -8.36 -31.24
C ARG A 602 -20.17 -7.57 -32.25
N GLY A 603 -20.65 -8.22 -33.32
CA GLY A 603 -21.57 -7.62 -34.29
C GLY A 603 -20.94 -6.51 -35.13
N TRP A 604 -19.67 -6.67 -35.50
CA TRP A 604 -18.95 -5.83 -36.45
C TRP A 604 -18.84 -6.57 -37.79
N SER A 605 -19.43 -6.00 -38.83
CA SER A 605 -19.27 -6.47 -40.22
C SER A 605 -17.94 -5.96 -40.76
N THR A 606 -17.07 -6.86 -41.23
CA THR A 606 -15.86 -6.52 -42.00
C THR A 606 -16.20 -5.85 -43.32
#